data_AF-A0A6N2WT67-F1
#
_entry.id   AF-A0A6N2WT67-F1
#
_cell.length_a   1.000
_cell.length_b   1.000
_cell.length_c   1.000
_cell.angle_alpha   90.00
_cell.angle_beta   90.00
_cell.angle_gamma   90.00
#
_symmetry.space_group_name_H-M   'P 1'
#
loop_
_entity.id
_entity.type
_entity.pdbx_description
1 polymer ?
#
loop_
_entity_poly.entity_id
_entity_poly.type
_entity_poly.pdbx_seq_one_letter_code
_entity_poly.pdbx_strand_id
1 'polypeptide(L)'
;MLATVLKSPRATATTLAIIESFAHLRELSRNLNILSTETDEGKQKTLTQRSSELLHELLSVEEMEDTTETESSIELNLYALKMKRTVKKIKKG
;
A
#
# COMPACT_ATOMS: atom_id res chain seq x y z
N MET A 1 -22.37 -10.26 3.15
CA MET A 1 -23.00 -9.10 3.83
C MET A 1 -22.52 -7.74 3.28
N LEU A 2 -22.10 -7.63 2.01
CA LEU A 2 -21.69 -6.34 1.42
C LEU A 2 -22.84 -5.56 0.76
N ALA A 3 -23.89 -6.26 0.32
CA ALA A 3 -24.99 -5.69 -0.48
C ALA A 3 -25.92 -4.73 0.28
N THR A 4 -25.83 -4.61 1.61
CA THR A 4 -26.79 -3.84 2.41
C THR A 4 -26.33 -2.43 2.77
N VAL A 5 -25.04 -2.10 2.63
CA VAL A 5 -24.49 -0.79 3.06
C VAL A 5 -24.32 0.19 1.89
N LEU A 6 -24.17 -0.31 0.66
CA LEU A 6 -23.69 0.51 -0.47
C LEU A 6 -24.81 0.74 -1.47
N LYS A 7 -25.42 1.93 -1.39
CA LYS A 7 -26.53 2.33 -2.29
C LYS A 7 -26.07 3.04 -3.57
N SER A 8 -24.81 3.49 -3.64
CA SER A 8 -24.28 4.21 -4.81
C SER A 8 -23.08 3.48 -5.44
N PRO A 9 -22.84 3.65 -6.75
CA PRO A 9 -21.67 3.09 -7.44
C PRO A 9 -20.35 3.51 -6.79
N ARG A 10 -20.24 4.80 -6.38
CA ARG A 10 -19.07 5.31 -5.66
C ARG A 10 -18.85 4.58 -4.34
N ALA A 11 -19.90 4.40 -3.54
CA ALA A 11 -19.78 3.70 -2.26
C ALA A 11 -19.32 2.24 -2.45
N THR A 12 -19.81 1.58 -3.51
CA THR A 12 -19.41 0.23 -3.91
C THR A 12 -17.93 0.16 -4.26
N ALA A 13 -17.47 1.04 -5.16
CA ALA A 13 -16.07 1.12 -5.59
C ALA A 13 -15.14 1.44 -4.42
N THR A 14 -15.48 2.42 -3.58
CA THR A 14 -14.68 2.76 -2.40
C THR A 14 -14.58 1.59 -1.42
N THR A 15 -15.65 0.83 -1.21
CA THR A 15 -15.60 -0.32 -0.29
C THR A 15 -14.75 -1.45 -0.83
N LEU A 16 -14.83 -1.73 -2.14
CA LEU A 16 -13.96 -2.72 -2.78
C LEU A 16 -12.49 -2.29 -2.66
N ALA A 17 -12.17 -1.03 -2.95
CA ALA A 17 -10.81 -0.48 -2.80
C ALA A 17 -10.30 -0.60 -1.35
N ILE A 18 -11.15 -0.34 -0.35
CA ILE A 18 -10.81 -0.54 1.07
C ILE A 18 -10.52 -2.02 1.35
N ILE A 19 -11.38 -2.93 0.90
CA ILE A 19 -11.20 -4.37 1.12
C ILE A 19 -9.90 -4.87 0.49
N GLU A 20 -9.63 -4.48 -0.75
CA GLU A 20 -8.39 -4.83 -1.47
C GLU A 20 -7.15 -4.28 -0.74
N SER A 21 -7.21 -3.02 -0.30
CA SER A 21 -6.14 -2.41 0.51
C SER A 21 -5.88 -3.20 1.80
N PHE A 22 -6.92 -3.61 2.52
CA PHE A 22 -6.75 -4.44 3.73
C PHE A 22 -6.21 -5.85 3.42
N ALA A 23 -6.59 -6.43 2.29
CA ALA A 23 -6.05 -7.72 1.84
C ALA A 23 -4.54 -7.61 1.55
N HIS A 24 -4.13 -6.59 0.79
CA HIS A 24 -2.72 -6.34 0.47
C HIS A 24 -1.88 -6.05 1.71
N LEU A 25 -2.41 -5.25 2.66
CA LEU A 25 -1.74 -4.98 3.93
C LEU A 25 -1.53 -6.25 4.76
N ARG A 26 -2.53 -7.15 4.77
CA ARG A 26 -2.43 -8.44 5.46
C ARG A 26 -1.41 -9.37 4.79
N GLU A 27 -1.38 -9.41 3.45
CA GLU A 27 -0.41 -10.20 2.70
C GLU A 27 1.02 -9.70 2.95
N LEU A 28 1.23 -8.38 2.89
CA LEU A 28 2.51 -7.74 3.18
C LEU A 28 3.00 -8.11 4.58
N SER A 29 2.15 -8.01 5.60
CA SER A 29 2.50 -8.40 6.97
C SER A 29 2.92 -9.87 7.07
N ARG A 30 2.23 -10.77 6.35
CA ARG A 30 2.61 -12.19 6.31
C ARG A 30 3.95 -12.41 5.63
N ASN A 31 4.18 -11.79 4.47
CA ASN A 31 5.43 -11.94 3.73
C ASN A 31 6.62 -11.48 4.56
N LEU A 32 6.48 -10.38 5.30
CA LEU A 32 7.53 -9.86 6.17
C LEU A 32 7.79 -10.77 7.39
N ASN A 33 6.76 -11.39 7.95
CA ASN A 33 6.91 -12.39 9.02
C ASN A 33 7.56 -13.69 8.52
N ILE A 34 7.35 -14.08 7.27
CA ILE A 34 8.03 -15.25 6.68
C ILE A 34 9.48 -14.88 6.38
N LEU A 35 9.72 -13.71 5.78
CA LEU A 35 11.06 -13.22 5.43
C LEU A 35 12.00 -13.16 6.64
N SER A 36 11.48 -12.89 7.85
CA SER A 36 12.29 -12.86 9.07
C SER A 36 12.80 -14.21 9.54
N THR A 37 12.25 -15.32 9.03
CA THR A 37 12.60 -16.69 9.45
C THR A 37 13.03 -17.59 8.29
N GLU A 38 12.78 -17.17 7.05
CA GLU A 38 13.16 -17.90 5.84
C GLU A 38 14.68 -17.84 5.64
N THR A 39 15.28 -18.99 5.36
CA THR A 39 16.74 -19.13 5.15
C THR A 39 17.12 -19.35 3.69
N ASP A 40 16.14 -19.70 2.85
CA ASP A 40 16.33 -19.89 1.41
C ASP A 40 16.40 -18.53 0.69
N GLU A 41 17.57 -18.18 0.17
CA GLU A 41 17.82 -16.92 -0.55
C GLU A 41 16.90 -16.72 -1.77
N GLY A 42 16.54 -17.80 -2.46
CA GLY A 42 15.63 -17.74 -3.61
C GLY A 42 14.24 -17.31 -3.20
N LYS A 43 13.72 -17.90 -2.12
CA LYS A 43 12.42 -17.52 -1.55
C LYS A 43 12.45 -16.13 -0.91
N GLN A 44 13.53 -15.77 -0.23
CA GLN A 44 13.71 -14.42 0.30
C GLN A 44 13.61 -13.36 -0.80
N LYS A 45 14.24 -13.59 -1.95
CA LYS A 45 14.18 -12.67 -3.10
C LYS A 45 12.75 -12.52 -3.62
N THR A 46 12.04 -13.63 -3.81
CA THR A 46 10.63 -13.61 -4.26
C THR A 46 9.72 -12.90 -3.25
N LEU A 47 9.86 -13.19 -1.96
CA LEU A 47 9.09 -12.56 -0.89
C LEU A 47 9.37 -11.06 -0.79
N THR A 48 10.62 -10.65 -0.97
CA THR A 48 11.02 -9.23 -0.97
C THR A 48 10.42 -8.50 -2.17
N GLN A 49 10.49 -9.09 -3.36
CA GLN A 49 9.90 -8.52 -4.56
C GLN A 49 8.37 -8.35 -4.41
N ARG A 50 7.66 -9.40 -4.00
CA ARG A 50 6.21 -9.35 -3.77
C ARG A 50 5.82 -8.33 -2.70
N SER A 51 6.61 -8.22 -1.63
CA SER A 51 6.40 -7.23 -0.58
C SER A 51 6.59 -5.79 -1.10
N SER A 52 7.55 -5.57 -2.01
CA SER A 52 7.75 -4.27 -2.66
C SER A 52 6.58 -3.90 -3.58
N GLU A 53 6.04 -4.86 -4.33
CA GLU A 53 4.87 -4.66 -5.18
C GLU A 53 3.63 -4.30 -4.35
N LEU A 54 3.34 -5.06 -3.29
CA LEU A 54 2.22 -4.78 -2.38
C LEU A 54 2.34 -3.40 -1.71
N LEU A 55 3.56 -3.00 -1.32
CA LEU A 55 3.80 -1.66 -0.79
C LEU A 55 3.54 -0.57 -1.82
N HIS A 56 3.89 -0.80 -3.09
CA HIS A 56 3.59 0.15 -4.16
C HIS A 56 2.08 0.31 -4.36
N GLU A 57 1.34 -0.81 -4.43
CA GLU A 57 -0.12 -0.84 -4.61
C GLU A 57 -0.88 -0.17 -3.45
N LEU A 58 -0.40 -0.30 -2.21
CA LEU A 58 -0.99 0.35 -1.04
C LEU A 58 -0.78 1.87 -1.01
N LEU A 59 0.25 2.35 -1.70
CA LEU A 59 0.67 3.75 -1.67
C LEU A 59 0.38 4.51 -2.96
N SER A 60 0.00 3.79 -4.02
CA SER A 60 -0.60 4.34 -5.23
C SER A 60 -2.02 4.80 -4.91
N VAL A 61 -2.13 6.01 -4.38
CA VAL A 61 -3.42 6.71 -4.26
C VAL A 61 -3.67 7.39 -5.60
N GLU A 62 -4.80 7.10 -6.25
CA GLU A 62 -5.27 7.90 -7.39
C GLU A 62 -5.50 9.34 -6.90
N GLU A 63 -4.75 10.27 -7.48
CA GLU A 63 -4.83 11.69 -7.13
C GLU A 63 -6.26 12.20 -7.33
N MET A 64 -6.83 12.82 -6.31
CA MET A 64 -8.09 13.54 -6.48
C MET A 64 -7.83 14.76 -7.36
N GLU A 65 -8.75 15.05 -8.28
CA GLU A 65 -8.63 16.01 -9.40
C GLU A 65 -8.24 17.46 -8.98
N ASP A 66 -8.31 17.79 -7.68
CA ASP A 66 -7.91 19.06 -7.07
C ASP A 66 -6.64 18.98 -6.18
N THR A 67 -5.83 17.94 -6.34
CA THR A 67 -4.50 17.83 -5.72
C THR A 67 -3.45 17.78 -6.80
N THR A 68 -2.58 18.78 -6.87
CA THR A 68 -1.55 18.85 -7.92
C THR A 68 -0.25 18.13 -7.56
N GLU A 69 -0.05 17.70 -6.29
CA GLU A 69 0.89 16.62 -5.91
C GLU A 69 0.79 16.29 -4.40
N THR A 70 0.67 14.99 -4.07
CA THR A 70 0.63 14.44 -2.70
C THR A 70 1.92 13.71 -2.37
N GLU A 71 2.49 13.94 -1.19
CA GLU A 71 3.70 13.25 -0.78
C GLU A 71 3.54 12.87 0.72
N SER A 72 4.00 11.68 1.12
CA SER A 72 3.72 11.06 2.43
C SER A 72 4.96 10.30 2.93
N SER A 73 5.49 10.67 4.10
CA SER A 73 6.61 9.95 4.74
C SER A 73 6.08 8.82 5.60
N ILE A 74 6.35 7.57 5.20
CA ILE A 74 6.01 6.38 5.97
C ILE A 74 7.32 5.71 6.37
N GLU A 75 7.69 5.82 7.65
CA GLU A 75 8.83 5.11 8.21
C GLU A 75 8.37 3.74 8.73
N LEU A 76 8.52 2.71 7.91
CA LEU A 76 8.28 1.32 8.28
C LEU A 76 9.64 0.66 8.62
N ASN A 77 9.96 0.48 9.90
CA ASN A 77 11.12 -0.31 10.31
C ASN A 77 10.81 -1.81 10.25
N LEU A 78 10.69 -2.37 9.03
CA LEU A 78 10.55 -3.81 8.83
C LEU A 78 11.85 -4.40 8.30
N TYR A 79 12.61 -5.02 9.20
CA TYR A 79 13.75 -5.94 8.97
C TYR A 79 14.93 -5.49 8.09
N ALA A 80 14.80 -4.43 7.28
CA ALA A 80 15.83 -3.77 6.46
C ALA A 80 15.23 -2.73 5.48
N LEU A 81 13.90 -2.66 5.29
CA LEU A 81 13.31 -1.77 4.29
C LEU A 81 13.28 -0.32 4.81
N LYS A 82 14.08 0.57 4.20
CA LYS A 82 14.02 2.01 4.43
C LYS A 82 13.50 2.71 3.19
N MET A 83 12.29 3.24 3.26
CA MET A 83 11.70 4.02 2.17
C MET A 83 11.53 5.48 2.61
N LYS A 84 11.92 6.41 1.75
CA LYS A 84 11.75 7.85 1.96
C LYS A 84 10.95 8.42 0.79
N ARG A 85 9.85 9.09 1.11
CA ARG A 85 9.06 9.94 0.20
C ARG A 85 9.01 11.32 0.87
N THR A 86 9.43 12.39 0.20
CA THR A 86 9.47 13.77 0.76
C THR A 86 8.07 14.40 0.63
N VAL A 87 7.81 15.72 0.82
CA VAL A 87 6.60 16.50 0.36
C VAL A 87 7.00 17.94 0.08
N LYS A 88 6.70 18.52 -1.11
CA LYS A 88 6.85 19.96 -1.36
C LYS A 88 5.62 20.61 -2.01
N LYS A 89 5.31 21.84 -1.58
CA LYS A 89 4.13 22.63 -2.03
C LYS A 89 4.56 23.94 -2.66
N ILE A 90 4.06 24.25 -3.86
CA ILE A 90 4.20 25.59 -4.46
C ILE A 90 2.83 26.01 -4.99
N LYS A 91 2.35 27.18 -4.54
CA LYS A 91 1.08 27.76 -4.97
C LYS A 91 1.31 28.49 -6.30
N LYS A 92 0.76 27.99 -7.41
CA LYS A 92 0.63 28.83 -8.62
C LYS A 92 -0.56 29.75 -8.39
N GLY A 93 -0.25 31.05 -8.26
CA GLY A 93 -1.24 32.13 -8.29
C GLY A 93 -1.73 32.40 -9.70
#